data_AF-B7C926-F1
#
_entry.id   AF-B7C926-F1
#
_cell.length_a   1.000
_cell.length_b   1.000
_cell.length_c   1.000
_cell.angle_alpha   90.00
_cell.angle_beta   90.00
_cell.angle_gamma   90.00
#
_symmetry.space_group_name_H-M   'P 1'
#
loop_
_entity.id
_entity.type
_entity.pdbx_description
1 polymer ?
#
loop_
_entity_poly.entity_id
_entity_poly.type
_entity_poly.pdbx_seq_one_letter_code
_entity_poly.pdbx_strand_id
1 'polypeptide(L)'
;KYILGDINIMCSMQEHLGVLLELKGRGCRQMESYLLAQERSWYDFILDCMTAGGVMKRLDLAINDKAGILDIPKLKEKYKAGECISYFRKQKDYSGTEKCGSDLPKNTGETLYLGSTSSELYMCAYQKNYEQYVKNGTEVEDTEIKNRFEIRMKNERAYYAVADLLTYRDAERTAFSIINHYVRFVDREDDKPKSQWKTNDDWAWFVGENREPIRLTTKPEPYTLQKALHWLQRQVAPTIKMVQALDRENHTTILKDMIEQTELKDKHKHLLQLEKSTIEERIDTAVPQENDGIF
;
A
#
# COMPACT_ATOMS: atom_id res chain seq x y z
N LYS A 1 17.55 -8.37 15.64
CA LYS A 1 16.66 -7.86 14.56
C LYS A 1 17.12 -8.49 13.26
N TYR A 2 16.20 -9.10 12.52
CA TYR A 2 16.43 -9.65 11.19
C TYR A 2 15.72 -8.77 10.16
N ILE A 3 16.36 -8.55 9.01
CA ILE A 3 15.85 -7.69 7.94
C ILE A 3 16.00 -8.46 6.63
N LEU A 4 14.91 -8.58 5.88
CA LEU A 4 14.89 -9.13 4.52
C LEU A 4 14.26 -8.09 3.59
N GLY A 5 15.08 -7.28 2.93
CA GLY A 5 14.58 -6.14 2.16
C GLY A 5 13.83 -5.12 3.03
N ASP A 6 12.55 -4.89 2.74
CA ASP A 6 11.63 -4.02 3.49
C ASP A 6 10.80 -4.78 4.55
N ILE A 7 11.06 -6.08 4.78
CA ILE A 7 10.45 -6.90 5.84
C ILE A 7 11.34 -6.87 7.09
N ASN A 8 10.78 -6.46 8.22
CA ASN A 8 11.48 -6.39 9.51
C ASN A 8 10.95 -7.43 10.50
N ILE A 9 11.84 -8.20 11.11
CA ILE A 9 11.53 -9.13 12.20
C ILE A 9 12.36 -8.75 13.43
N MET A 10 11.69 -8.46 14.53
CA MET A 10 12.32 -8.06 15.79
C MET A 10 12.04 -9.12 16.85
N CYS A 11 13.08 -9.82 17.28
CA CYS A 11 12.99 -10.78 18.38
C CYS A 11 13.40 -10.09 19.69
N SER A 12 12.58 -10.24 20.71
CA SER A 12 12.88 -9.75 22.05
C SER A 12 13.82 -10.71 22.79
N MET A 13 14.68 -10.15 23.65
CA MET A 13 15.45 -10.94 24.62
C MET A 13 14.58 -11.37 25.82
N GLN A 14 13.46 -10.68 26.06
CA GLN A 14 12.47 -11.04 27.06
C GLN A 14 11.40 -11.91 26.39
N GLU A 15 11.33 -13.19 26.78
CA GLU A 15 10.48 -14.20 26.13
C GLU A 15 9.02 -13.78 26.03
N HIS A 16 8.47 -13.13 27.06
CA HIS A 16 7.07 -12.71 27.08
C HIS A 16 6.69 -11.64 26.03
N LEU A 17 7.67 -10.94 25.45
CA LEU A 17 7.44 -9.98 24.36
C LEU A 17 7.46 -10.63 22.97
N GLY A 18 8.02 -11.84 22.85
CA GLY A 18 8.02 -12.64 21.63
C GLY A 18 8.71 -11.99 20.42
N VAL A 19 8.10 -12.18 19.25
CA VAL A 19 8.59 -11.74 17.93
C VAL A 19 7.61 -10.75 17.32
N LEU A 20 8.12 -9.61 16.87
CA LEU A 20 7.36 -8.59 16.15
C LEU A 20 7.74 -8.60 14.66
N LEU A 21 6.75 -8.90 13.82
CA LEU A 21 6.81 -8.70 12.37
C LEU A 21 6.30 -7.29 12.03
N GLU A 22 7.13 -6.49 11.38
CA GLU A 22 6.75 -5.17 10.86
C GLU A 22 6.85 -5.15 9.33
N LEU A 23 5.70 -4.93 8.69
CA LEU A 23 5.56 -4.76 7.24
C LEU A 23 5.09 -3.33 6.96
N LYS A 24 6.02 -2.45 6.55
CA LYS A 24 5.66 -1.12 6.02
C LYS A 24 5.10 -1.25 4.61
N GLY A 25 4.60 -0.17 4.01
CA GLY A 25 3.99 -0.21 2.67
C GLY A 25 4.80 -0.97 1.60
N ARG A 26 6.13 -0.75 1.52
CA ARG A 26 7.02 -1.53 0.64
C ARG A 26 7.21 -2.98 1.10
N GLY A 27 7.28 -3.22 2.40
CA GLY A 27 7.34 -4.56 2.99
C GLY A 27 6.09 -5.38 2.69
N CYS A 28 4.89 -4.78 2.66
CA CYS A 28 3.68 -5.45 2.21
C CYS A 28 3.79 -5.86 0.74
N ARG A 29 4.26 -4.98 -0.15
CA ARG A 29 4.45 -5.30 -1.58
C ARG A 29 5.50 -6.41 -1.80
N GLN A 30 6.56 -6.41 -1.00
CA GLN A 30 7.55 -7.49 -1.02
C GLN A 30 6.94 -8.81 -0.52
N MET A 31 6.15 -8.76 0.56
CA MET A 31 5.48 -9.94 1.12
C MET A 31 4.48 -10.55 0.13
N GLU A 32 3.73 -9.73 -0.61
CA GLU A 32 2.83 -10.19 -1.69
C GLU A 32 3.56 -11.07 -2.71
N SER A 33 4.80 -10.75 -3.04
CA SER A 33 5.61 -11.54 -3.98
C SER A 33 5.96 -12.94 -3.42
N TYR A 34 6.18 -13.05 -2.11
CA TYR A 34 6.42 -14.34 -1.46
C TYR A 34 5.13 -15.15 -1.34
N LEU A 35 4.03 -14.51 -0.95
CA LEU A 35 2.73 -15.16 -0.85
C LEU A 35 2.28 -15.72 -2.20
N LEU A 36 2.44 -14.93 -3.27
CA LEU A 36 2.16 -15.40 -4.63
C LEU A 36 3.02 -16.62 -5.01
N ALA A 37 4.31 -16.58 -4.71
CA ALA A 37 5.21 -17.71 -4.98
C ALA A 37 4.91 -18.97 -4.14
N GLN A 38 4.16 -18.82 -3.05
CA GLN A 38 3.68 -19.90 -2.19
C GLN A 38 2.24 -20.32 -2.52
N GLU A 39 1.59 -19.72 -3.53
CA GLU A 39 0.17 -19.92 -3.84
C GLU A 39 -0.76 -19.59 -2.67
N ARG A 40 -0.39 -18.54 -1.91
CA ARG A 40 -1.12 -18.06 -0.73
C ARG A 40 -1.63 -16.65 -0.94
N SER A 41 -2.76 -16.35 -0.29
CA SER A 41 -3.30 -15.00 -0.18
C SER A 41 -2.87 -14.32 1.13
N TRP A 42 -3.12 -13.02 1.23
CA TRP A 42 -3.04 -12.30 2.50
C TRP A 42 -3.97 -12.90 3.57
N TYR A 43 -5.14 -13.40 3.17
CA TYR A 43 -6.07 -14.02 4.12
C TYR A 43 -5.47 -15.29 4.74
N ASP A 44 -4.81 -16.12 3.94
CA ASP A 44 -4.18 -17.35 4.43
C ASP A 44 -2.98 -17.04 5.32
N PHE A 45 -2.22 -15.99 5.00
CA PHE A 45 -1.13 -15.51 5.86
C PHE A 45 -1.63 -15.00 7.21
N ILE A 46 -2.64 -14.12 7.18
CA ILE A 46 -3.20 -13.52 8.40
C ILE A 46 -3.87 -14.60 9.25
N LEU A 47 -4.59 -15.56 8.64
CA LEU A 47 -5.22 -16.67 9.35
C LEU A 47 -4.18 -17.53 10.09
N ASP A 48 -3.06 -17.87 9.45
CA ASP A 48 -1.98 -18.60 10.08
C ASP A 48 -1.39 -17.83 11.27
N CYS A 49 -1.14 -16.53 11.10
CA CYS A 49 -0.65 -15.68 12.18
C CYS A 49 -1.61 -15.67 13.38
N MET A 50 -2.92 -15.52 13.12
CA MET A 50 -3.93 -15.50 14.19
C MET A 50 -4.06 -16.86 14.88
N THR A 51 -4.01 -17.95 14.11
CA THR A 51 -4.10 -19.33 14.64
C THR A 51 -2.87 -19.70 15.48
N ALA A 52 -1.71 -19.13 15.16
CA ALA A 52 -0.48 -19.25 15.94
C ALA A 52 -0.45 -18.38 17.21
N GLY A 53 -1.55 -17.72 17.58
CA GLY A 53 -1.63 -16.83 18.75
C GLY A 53 -1.07 -15.42 18.50
N GLY A 54 -0.99 -14.99 17.24
CA GLY A 54 -0.53 -13.67 16.86
C GLY A 54 -1.40 -12.54 17.44
N VAL A 55 -0.74 -11.45 17.84
CA VAL A 55 -1.41 -10.27 18.42
C VAL A 55 -1.35 -9.11 17.42
N MET A 56 -2.50 -8.68 16.93
CA MET A 56 -2.59 -7.54 16.02
C MET A 56 -2.29 -6.23 16.74
N LYS A 57 -1.10 -5.68 16.49
CA LYS A 57 -0.70 -4.36 17.02
C LYS A 57 -1.11 -3.21 16.09
N ARG A 58 -1.08 -3.43 14.77
CA ARG A 58 -1.42 -2.42 13.78
C ARG A 58 -1.84 -3.05 12.45
N LEU A 59 -2.85 -2.45 11.82
CA LEU A 59 -3.28 -2.74 10.45
C LEU A 59 -3.61 -1.41 9.76
N ASP A 60 -3.05 -1.19 8.59
CA ASP A 60 -3.37 -0.03 7.75
C ASP A 60 -4.02 -0.56 6.45
N LEU A 61 -5.27 -0.20 6.19
CA LEU A 61 -5.95 -0.45 4.91
C LEU A 61 -5.83 0.79 4.03
N ALA A 62 -5.53 0.63 2.74
CA ALA A 62 -5.31 1.74 1.84
C ALA A 62 -6.13 1.59 0.55
N ILE A 63 -6.79 2.68 0.17
CA ILE A 63 -7.53 2.84 -1.10
C ILE A 63 -6.74 3.81 -1.97
N ASN A 64 -6.37 3.36 -3.17
CA ASN A 64 -5.65 4.17 -4.15
C ASN A 64 -6.65 4.76 -5.16
N ASP A 65 -6.74 6.08 -5.21
CA ASP A 65 -7.53 6.80 -6.17
C ASP A 65 -6.65 7.26 -7.33
N LYS A 66 -6.79 6.55 -8.46
CA LYS A 66 -6.08 6.82 -9.71
C LYS A 66 -6.83 7.81 -10.59
N ALA A 67 -8.16 7.87 -10.46
CA ALA A 67 -9.01 8.75 -11.25
C ALA A 67 -8.91 10.21 -10.78
N GLY A 68 -8.69 10.41 -9.48
CA GLY A 68 -8.74 11.74 -8.84
C GLY A 68 -10.14 12.06 -8.31
N ILE A 69 -10.91 11.05 -7.90
CA ILE A 69 -12.24 11.21 -7.28
C ILE A 69 -12.14 12.04 -6.00
N LEU A 70 -11.08 11.84 -5.21
CA LEU A 70 -10.88 12.54 -3.95
C LEU A 70 -10.11 13.86 -4.16
N ASP A 71 -10.83 14.98 -4.19
CA ASP A 71 -10.20 16.30 -4.11
C ASP A 71 -9.80 16.62 -2.64
N ILE A 72 -8.54 16.33 -2.30
CA ILE A 72 -8.03 16.49 -0.93
C ILE A 72 -8.09 17.96 -0.44
N PRO A 73 -7.67 18.97 -1.23
CA PRO A 73 -7.90 20.38 -0.89
C PRO A 73 -9.37 20.69 -0.57
N LYS A 74 -10.31 20.31 -1.43
CA LYS A 74 -11.74 20.55 -1.22
C LYS A 74 -12.27 19.85 0.03
N LEU A 75 -11.84 18.62 0.31
CA LEU A 75 -12.22 17.93 1.55
C LEU A 75 -11.69 18.64 2.81
N LYS A 76 -10.49 19.25 2.75
CA LYS A 76 -9.99 20.09 3.85
C LYS A 76 -10.84 21.34 4.04
N GLU A 77 -11.25 22.00 2.95
CA GLU A 77 -12.14 23.16 3.01
C GLU A 77 -13.49 22.81 3.62
N LYS A 78 -14.14 21.74 3.14
CA LYS A 78 -15.41 21.23 3.69
C LYS A 78 -15.26 20.87 5.17
N TYR A 79 -14.17 20.23 5.56
CA TYR A 79 -13.90 19.94 6.98
C TYR A 79 -13.83 21.22 7.82
N LYS A 80 -13.08 22.24 7.36
CA LYS A 80 -12.95 23.55 8.03
C LYS A 80 -14.27 24.32 8.08
N ALA A 81 -15.12 24.18 7.07
CA ALA A 81 -16.47 24.74 7.02
C ALA A 81 -17.48 24.01 7.94
N GLY A 82 -17.07 22.92 8.60
CA GLY A 82 -17.96 22.12 9.44
C GLY A 82 -18.88 21.20 8.63
N GLU A 83 -18.54 20.90 7.38
CA GLU A 83 -19.30 20.06 6.45
C GLU A 83 -18.82 18.58 6.46
N CYS A 84 -18.27 18.16 7.58
CA CYS A 84 -17.90 16.78 7.87
C CYS A 84 -18.64 16.32 9.14
N ILE A 85 -19.38 15.22 9.03
CA ILE A 85 -19.96 14.50 10.15
C ILE A 85 -18.98 13.38 10.51
N SER A 86 -18.49 13.39 11.75
CA SER A 86 -17.50 12.41 12.18
C SER A 86 -17.66 12.00 13.64
N TYR A 87 -17.31 10.75 13.93
CA TYR A 87 -17.14 10.28 15.31
C TYR A 87 -15.78 10.64 15.92
N PHE A 88 -14.85 11.21 15.15
CA PHE A 88 -13.58 11.69 15.68
C PHE A 88 -13.76 13.01 16.43
N ARG A 89 -13.28 13.08 17.68
CA ARG A 89 -13.42 14.28 18.53
C ARG A 89 -12.31 15.33 18.35
N LYS A 90 -11.15 14.95 17.81
CA LYS A 90 -9.96 15.81 17.65
C LYS A 90 -9.21 15.49 16.36
N GLN A 91 -8.65 16.52 15.73
CA GLN A 91 -7.84 16.42 14.51
C GLN A 91 -6.58 17.30 14.61
N LYS A 92 -5.51 16.91 13.92
CA LYS A 92 -4.34 17.76 13.63
C LYS A 92 -4.45 18.34 12.22
N ASP A 93 -4.26 19.65 12.07
CA ASP A 93 -4.08 20.27 10.75
C ASP A 93 -2.60 20.15 10.35
N TYR A 94 -2.36 19.70 9.12
CA TYR A 94 -1.05 19.70 8.47
C TYR A 94 -1.24 20.41 7.13
N SER A 95 -0.72 21.63 7.01
CA SER A 95 -0.68 22.38 5.74
C SER A 95 0.62 22.07 4.99
N GLY A 96 0.53 21.66 3.73
CA GLY A 96 1.66 21.30 2.88
C GLY A 96 2.33 22.52 2.25
N THR A 97 3.27 23.14 2.95
CA THR A 97 4.23 24.08 2.34
C THR A 97 5.57 23.95 3.03
N GLU A 98 6.58 23.45 2.31
CA GLU A 98 7.97 23.51 2.75
C GLU A 98 8.69 24.64 1.99
N LYS A 99 9.39 25.51 2.73
CA LYS A 99 10.33 26.47 2.14
C LYS A 99 11.60 25.71 1.73
N CYS A 100 11.83 25.59 0.43
CA CYS A 100 13.13 25.16 -0.08
C CYS A 100 14.10 26.36 0.00
N GLY A 101 15.41 26.14 0.06
CA GLY A 101 16.42 27.22 0.11
C GLY A 101 16.47 28.18 -1.10
N SER A 102 15.53 28.05 -2.04
CA SER A 102 15.18 29.01 -3.08
C SER A 102 13.83 29.64 -2.71
N ASP A 103 13.67 30.97 -2.80
CA ASP A 103 12.49 31.74 -2.36
C ASP A 103 11.11 31.34 -2.96
N LEU A 104 11.05 30.30 -3.79
CA LEU A 104 9.83 29.71 -4.31
C LEU A 104 9.37 28.52 -3.42
N PRO A 105 8.22 28.62 -2.74
CA PRO A 105 7.64 27.49 -2.03
C PRO A 105 7.29 26.36 -3.00
N LYS A 106 7.76 25.14 -2.74
CA LYS A 106 7.34 23.96 -3.49
C LYS A 106 6.07 23.40 -2.85
N ASN A 107 5.04 23.17 -3.67
CA ASN A 107 3.84 22.47 -3.24
C ASN A 107 4.20 21.01 -2.93
N THR A 108 4.08 20.61 -1.66
CA THR A 108 4.41 19.25 -1.20
C THR A 108 3.19 18.32 -1.14
N GLY A 109 2.05 18.79 -1.64
CA GLY A 109 0.77 18.09 -1.60
C GLY A 109 0.02 18.30 -0.29
N GLU A 110 -1.29 18.23 -0.38
CA GLU A 110 -2.20 18.34 0.76
C GLU A 110 -2.43 16.98 1.43
N THR A 111 -2.57 17.04 2.76
CA THR A 111 -2.93 15.89 3.59
C THR A 111 -4.03 16.27 4.56
N LEU A 112 -5.05 15.42 4.65
CA LEU A 112 -6.16 15.49 5.58
C LEU A 112 -6.12 14.29 6.54
N TYR A 113 -5.89 14.56 7.82
CA TYR A 113 -6.01 13.55 8.88
C TYR A 113 -7.37 13.63 9.52
N LEU A 114 -8.11 12.54 9.65
CA LEU A 114 -9.36 12.49 10.40
C LEU A 114 -9.13 11.67 11.68
N GLY A 115 -9.21 12.33 12.83
CA GLY A 115 -8.81 11.74 14.12
C GLY A 115 -7.37 12.06 14.53
N SER A 116 -6.95 11.50 15.68
CA SER A 116 -5.61 11.69 16.22
C SER A 116 -4.67 10.58 15.78
N THR A 117 -3.43 10.89 15.42
CA THR A 117 -2.43 9.85 15.14
C THR A 117 -2.06 9.01 16.38
N SER A 118 -2.42 9.48 17.58
CA SER A 118 -2.28 8.73 18.83
C SER A 118 -3.44 7.78 19.13
N SER A 119 -4.61 7.94 18.51
CA SER A 119 -5.75 7.03 18.75
C SER A 119 -5.52 5.65 18.11
N GLU A 120 -6.39 4.71 18.48
CA GLU A 120 -6.42 3.36 17.91
C GLU A 120 -7.02 3.30 16.52
N LEU A 121 -7.75 4.34 16.11
CA LEU A 121 -8.25 4.51 14.75
C LEU A 121 -8.04 5.97 14.34
N TYR A 122 -7.50 6.18 13.16
CA TYR A 122 -7.54 7.46 12.45
C TYR A 122 -7.47 7.20 10.95
N MET A 123 -7.93 8.16 10.14
CA MET A 123 -7.88 8.09 8.69
C MET A 123 -6.97 9.19 8.15
N CYS A 124 -6.38 8.96 6.98
CA CYS A 124 -5.50 9.91 6.31
C CYS A 124 -5.78 9.89 4.82
N ALA A 125 -6.19 11.03 4.25
CA ALA A 125 -6.35 11.22 2.82
C ALA A 125 -5.29 12.21 2.34
N TYR A 126 -4.49 11.84 1.33
CA TYR A 126 -3.41 12.71 0.85
C TYR A 126 -3.15 12.54 -0.65
N GLN A 127 -2.56 13.57 -1.23
CA GLN A 127 -2.14 13.55 -2.63
C GLN A 127 -0.85 12.73 -2.77
N LYS A 128 -0.98 11.52 -3.29
CA LYS A 128 0.07 10.51 -3.34
C LYS A 128 1.13 10.83 -4.39
N ASN A 129 0.72 11.40 -5.52
CA ASN A 129 1.61 11.87 -6.58
C ASN A 129 2.59 12.95 -6.09
N TYR A 130 2.11 13.97 -5.35
CA TYR A 130 2.99 14.97 -4.73
C TYR A 130 3.89 14.37 -3.64
N GLU A 131 3.38 13.42 -2.85
CA GLU A 131 4.19 12.71 -1.85
C GLU A 131 5.32 11.87 -2.49
N GLN A 132 5.08 11.27 -3.67
CA GLN A 132 6.11 10.57 -4.44
C GLN A 132 7.13 11.54 -5.07
N TYR A 133 6.67 12.67 -5.61
CA TYR A 133 7.54 13.73 -6.10
C TYR A 133 8.53 14.20 -5.04
N VAL A 134 8.03 14.52 -3.83
CA VAL A 134 8.88 14.99 -2.73
C VAL A 134 9.86 13.92 -2.25
N LYS A 135 9.42 12.65 -2.16
CA LYS A 135 10.26 11.58 -1.59
C LYS A 135 11.26 10.98 -2.56
N ASN A 136 10.87 10.85 -3.83
CA ASN A 136 11.58 10.04 -4.82
C ASN A 136 11.93 10.84 -6.09
N GLY A 137 11.47 12.09 -6.23
CA GLY A 137 11.70 12.91 -7.43
C GLY A 137 10.91 12.44 -8.65
N THR A 138 9.90 11.59 -8.48
CA THR A 138 9.01 11.14 -9.56
C THR A 138 8.09 12.29 -9.97
N GLU A 139 8.04 12.64 -11.25
CA GLU A 139 7.14 13.69 -11.72
C GLU A 139 5.68 13.37 -11.35
N VAL A 140 4.92 14.41 -11.05
CA VAL A 140 3.53 14.28 -10.55
C VAL A 140 2.65 13.55 -11.57
N GLU A 141 2.86 13.83 -12.85
CA GLU A 141 2.14 13.21 -13.97
C GLU A 141 2.51 11.73 -14.19
N ASP A 142 3.73 11.34 -13.80
CA ASP A 142 4.22 9.96 -13.95
C ASP A 142 3.74 9.03 -12.83
N THR A 143 3.09 9.57 -11.80
CA THR A 143 2.58 8.78 -10.68
C THR A 143 1.14 8.32 -10.94
N GLU A 144 0.96 7.00 -11.11
CA GLU A 144 -0.36 6.39 -11.37
C GLU A 144 -1.40 6.69 -10.28
N ILE A 145 -0.96 6.77 -9.02
CA ILE A 145 -1.83 7.00 -7.87
C ILE A 145 -1.87 8.50 -7.57
N LYS A 146 -2.99 9.16 -7.89
CA LYS A 146 -3.19 10.58 -7.60
C LYS A 146 -3.39 10.81 -6.11
N ASN A 147 -4.35 10.11 -5.51
CA ASN A 147 -4.65 10.25 -4.08
C ASN A 147 -4.63 8.89 -3.38
N ARG A 148 -4.38 8.90 -2.07
CA ARG A 148 -4.51 7.72 -1.22
C ARG A 148 -5.31 8.04 0.03
N PHE A 149 -6.27 7.16 0.33
CA PHE A 149 -7.01 7.15 1.58
C PHE A 149 -6.56 5.95 2.42
N GLU A 150 -6.06 6.19 3.63
CA GLU A 150 -5.57 5.17 4.56
C GLU A 150 -6.44 5.13 5.82
N ILE A 151 -6.91 3.94 6.19
CA ILE A 151 -7.55 3.65 7.48
C ILE A 151 -6.50 2.98 8.35
N ARG A 152 -6.05 3.65 9.40
CA ARG A 152 -4.97 3.16 10.27
C ARG A 152 -5.53 2.76 11.62
N MET A 153 -5.35 1.49 11.94
CA MET A 153 -5.92 0.84 13.12
C MET A 153 -4.83 0.24 13.99
N LYS A 154 -5.02 0.27 15.31
CA LYS A 154 -4.11 -0.32 16.30
C LYS A 154 -4.87 -1.19 17.27
N ASN A 155 -4.14 -2.13 17.89
CA ASN A 155 -4.63 -2.98 18.98
C ASN A 155 -6.01 -3.59 18.67
N GLU A 156 -7.00 -3.33 19.52
CA GLU A 156 -8.35 -3.89 19.42
C GLU A 156 -9.05 -3.51 18.10
N ARG A 157 -8.87 -2.27 17.61
CA ARG A 157 -9.42 -1.85 16.30
C ARG A 157 -8.79 -2.62 15.14
N ALA A 158 -7.49 -2.90 15.22
CA ALA A 158 -6.81 -3.70 14.21
C ALA A 158 -7.27 -5.17 14.26
N TYR A 159 -7.47 -5.71 15.47
CA TYR A 159 -7.98 -7.06 15.67
C TYR A 159 -9.37 -7.25 15.05
N TYR A 160 -10.34 -6.38 15.37
CA TYR A 160 -11.69 -6.52 14.81
C TYR A 160 -11.74 -6.33 13.29
N ALA A 161 -10.91 -5.44 12.74
CA ALA A 161 -10.80 -5.30 11.29
C ALA A 161 -10.22 -6.57 10.64
N VAL A 162 -9.22 -7.21 11.25
CA VAL A 162 -8.72 -8.52 10.81
C VAL A 162 -9.79 -9.60 10.90
N ALA A 163 -10.55 -9.64 11.99
CA ALA A 163 -11.63 -10.61 12.15
C ALA A 163 -12.71 -10.45 11.04
N ASP A 164 -13.11 -9.22 10.72
CA ASP A 164 -14.05 -8.95 9.62
C ASP A 164 -13.44 -9.34 8.26
N LEU A 165 -12.17 -8.97 7.99
CA LEU A 165 -11.45 -9.38 6.77
C LEU A 165 -11.41 -10.89 6.58
N LEU A 166 -11.10 -11.65 7.63
CA LEU A 166 -11.03 -13.11 7.56
C LEU A 166 -12.40 -13.76 7.41
N THR A 167 -13.43 -13.17 8.02
CA THR A 167 -14.81 -13.67 7.97
C THR A 167 -15.40 -13.53 6.57
N TYR A 168 -15.26 -12.36 5.97
CA TYR A 168 -15.94 -12.05 4.70
C TYR A 168 -15.03 -12.19 3.48
N ARG A 169 -13.71 -12.28 3.69
CA ARG A 169 -12.68 -12.27 2.63
C ARG A 169 -12.87 -11.12 1.63
N ASP A 170 -13.35 -9.99 2.14
CA ASP A 170 -13.70 -8.81 1.37
C ASP A 170 -13.13 -7.55 2.03
N ALA A 171 -12.02 -7.09 1.46
CA ALA A 171 -11.35 -5.88 1.89
C ALA A 171 -12.14 -4.60 1.57
N GLU A 172 -12.95 -4.59 0.51
CA GLU A 172 -13.74 -3.42 0.14
C GLU A 172 -14.83 -3.20 1.18
N ARG A 173 -15.61 -4.25 1.44
CA ARG A 173 -16.65 -4.26 2.49
C ARG A 173 -16.06 -3.84 3.83
N THR A 174 -14.93 -4.40 4.23
CA THR A 174 -14.30 -4.05 5.50
C THR A 174 -13.89 -2.58 5.53
N ALA A 175 -13.20 -2.09 4.50
CA ALA A 175 -12.72 -0.71 4.46
C ALA A 175 -13.87 0.30 4.46
N PHE A 176 -14.86 0.13 3.59
CA PHE A 176 -15.97 1.08 3.48
C PHE A 176 -16.98 0.98 4.61
N SER A 177 -17.17 -0.19 5.24
CA SER A 177 -17.96 -0.27 6.48
C SER A 177 -17.35 0.58 7.59
N ILE A 178 -16.02 0.57 7.72
CA ILE A 178 -15.31 1.42 8.69
C ILE A 178 -15.41 2.90 8.28
N ILE A 179 -15.17 3.24 7.02
CA ILE A 179 -15.25 4.64 6.54
C ILE A 179 -16.65 5.21 6.79
N ASN A 180 -17.69 4.52 6.30
CA ASN A 180 -19.09 4.97 6.38
C ASN A 180 -19.60 5.07 7.82
N HIS A 181 -19.07 4.26 8.73
CA HIS A 181 -19.37 4.41 10.15
C HIS A 181 -18.78 5.71 10.73
N TYR A 182 -17.55 6.08 10.37
CA TYR A 182 -16.82 7.14 11.07
C TYR A 182 -16.86 8.52 10.42
N VAL A 183 -17.08 8.62 9.11
CA VAL A 183 -16.91 9.84 8.34
C VAL A 183 -17.95 9.95 7.24
N ARG A 184 -18.60 11.11 7.16
CA ARG A 184 -19.48 11.49 6.05
C ARG A 184 -19.27 12.97 5.71
N PHE A 185 -18.83 13.25 4.49
CA PHE A 185 -18.83 14.62 3.96
C PHE A 185 -20.20 14.95 3.39
N VAL A 186 -20.67 16.15 3.69
CA VAL A 186 -22.04 16.59 3.42
C VAL A 186 -22.04 17.96 2.77
N ASP A 187 -23.14 18.34 2.11
CA ASP A 187 -23.34 19.70 1.62
C ASP A 187 -24.26 20.45 2.58
N ARG A 188 -23.90 21.69 2.90
CA ARG A 188 -24.61 22.48 3.91
C ARG A 188 -26.02 22.85 3.45
N GLU A 189 -27.00 22.53 4.28
CA GLU A 189 -28.41 22.88 4.11
C GLU A 189 -28.87 23.67 5.34
N ASP A 190 -28.88 25.01 5.26
CA ASP A 190 -29.15 25.90 6.40
C ASP A 190 -30.55 25.73 7.00
N ASP A 191 -31.49 25.18 6.24
CA ASP A 191 -32.87 24.89 6.66
C ASP A 191 -33.01 23.58 7.44
N LYS A 192 -31.95 22.76 7.53
CA LYS A 192 -31.98 21.43 8.15
C LYS A 192 -30.93 21.27 9.25
N PRO A 193 -31.19 20.42 10.26
CA PRO A 193 -30.14 20.04 11.21
C PRO A 193 -29.01 19.30 10.49
N LYS A 194 -27.76 19.52 10.91
CA LYS A 194 -26.56 18.94 10.29
C LYS A 194 -26.60 17.43 10.08
N SER A 195 -27.27 16.67 10.95
CA SER A 195 -27.44 15.22 10.78
C SER A 195 -28.22 14.83 9.52
N GLN A 196 -29.09 15.71 9.03
CA GLN A 196 -29.92 15.50 7.84
C GLN A 196 -29.34 16.10 6.56
N TRP A 197 -28.18 16.77 6.63
CA TRP A 197 -27.52 17.29 5.45
C TRP A 197 -27.21 16.18 4.44
N LYS A 198 -27.49 16.46 3.17
CA LYS A 198 -27.23 15.55 2.05
C LYS A 198 -25.75 15.19 1.99
N THR A 199 -25.44 13.93 1.72
CA THR A 199 -24.06 13.48 1.42
C THR A 199 -23.56 14.19 0.17
N ASN A 200 -22.33 14.68 0.22
CA ASN A 200 -21.69 15.32 -0.93
C ASN A 200 -21.51 14.29 -2.06
N ASP A 201 -21.81 14.69 -3.31
CA ASP A 201 -21.87 13.76 -4.44
C ASP A 201 -20.51 13.08 -4.74
N ASP A 202 -19.39 13.83 -4.65
CA ASP A 202 -18.04 13.28 -4.84
C ASP A 202 -17.71 12.23 -3.75
N TRP A 203 -18.10 12.53 -2.50
CA TRP A 203 -17.93 11.61 -1.37
C TRP A 203 -18.81 10.37 -1.49
N ALA A 204 -20.08 10.54 -1.89
CA ALA A 204 -21.03 9.45 -2.13
C ALA A 204 -20.47 8.47 -3.16
N TRP A 205 -19.97 8.98 -4.28
CA TRP A 205 -19.32 8.18 -5.32
C TRP A 205 -18.08 7.44 -4.78
N PHE A 206 -17.22 8.12 -4.02
CA PHE A 206 -16.04 7.49 -3.41
C PHE A 206 -16.42 6.30 -2.52
N VAL A 207 -17.42 6.46 -1.65
CA VAL A 207 -17.82 5.42 -0.69
C VAL A 207 -18.67 4.29 -1.26
N GLY A 208 -18.94 4.31 -2.57
CA GLY A 208 -19.63 3.22 -3.27
C GLY A 208 -21.10 3.47 -3.55
N GLU A 209 -21.63 4.68 -3.30
CA GLU A 209 -22.98 5.03 -3.74
C GLU A 209 -22.99 5.17 -5.27
N ASN A 210 -23.89 4.45 -5.94
CA ASN A 210 -24.07 4.47 -7.40
C ASN A 210 -22.88 3.98 -8.25
N ARG A 211 -21.99 3.14 -7.71
CA ARG A 211 -20.95 2.45 -8.50
C ARG A 211 -20.88 0.96 -8.19
N GLU A 212 -20.37 0.19 -9.15
CA GLU A 212 -20.07 -1.22 -8.93
C GLU A 212 -19.04 -1.42 -7.81
N PRO A 213 -19.08 -2.55 -7.09
CA PRO A 213 -18.05 -2.94 -6.14
C PRO A 213 -16.66 -2.87 -6.80
N ILE A 214 -15.73 -2.15 -6.16
CA ILE A 214 -14.33 -2.13 -6.57
C ILE A 214 -13.68 -3.42 -6.08
N ARG A 215 -13.20 -4.23 -7.02
CA ARG A 215 -12.26 -5.30 -6.71
C ARG A 215 -10.96 -4.66 -6.20
N LEU A 216 -10.80 -4.54 -4.88
CA LEU A 216 -9.53 -4.15 -4.27
C LEU A 216 -8.51 -5.24 -4.59
N THR A 217 -7.74 -5.03 -5.66
CA THR A 217 -6.77 -6.03 -6.09
C THR A 217 -5.59 -6.01 -5.11
N THR A 218 -5.36 -7.12 -4.44
CA THR A 218 -4.06 -7.42 -3.80
C THR A 218 -3.02 -7.86 -4.83
N LYS A 219 -3.28 -7.66 -6.14
CA LYS A 219 -2.33 -8.00 -7.19
C LYS A 219 -1.03 -7.26 -6.87
N PRO A 220 0.10 -7.99 -6.69
CA PRO A 220 1.37 -7.35 -6.47
C PRO A 220 1.62 -6.36 -7.61
N GLU A 221 2.21 -5.21 -7.29
CA GLU A 221 2.76 -4.36 -8.34
C GLU A 221 3.66 -5.23 -9.22
N PRO A 222 3.57 -5.13 -10.56
CA PRO A 222 4.41 -5.92 -11.43
C PRO A 222 5.88 -5.74 -11.01
N TYR A 223 6.51 -6.86 -10.70
CA TYR A 223 7.92 -6.89 -10.34
C TYR A 223 8.70 -6.47 -11.58
N THR A 224 9.35 -5.31 -11.58
CA THR A 224 10.04 -4.78 -12.77
C THR A 224 11.50 -5.22 -12.80
N LEU A 225 12.14 -5.19 -13.98
CA LEU A 225 13.57 -5.49 -14.08
C LEU A 225 14.41 -4.55 -13.20
N GLN A 226 14.06 -3.26 -13.15
CA GLN A 226 14.75 -2.30 -12.30
C GLN A 226 14.68 -2.67 -10.80
N LYS A 227 13.51 -3.13 -10.33
CA LYS A 227 13.36 -3.67 -8.96
C LYS A 227 14.21 -4.92 -8.75
N ALA A 228 14.32 -5.79 -9.76
CA ALA A 228 15.16 -6.97 -9.72
C ALA A 228 16.66 -6.64 -9.61
N LEU A 229 17.13 -5.70 -10.42
CA LEU A 229 18.52 -5.24 -10.38
C LEU A 229 18.86 -4.55 -9.06
N HIS A 230 17.97 -3.71 -8.54
CA HIS A 230 18.18 -3.05 -7.25
C HIS A 230 18.22 -4.05 -6.09
N TRP A 231 17.36 -5.07 -6.12
CA TRP A 231 17.40 -6.17 -5.17
C TRP A 231 18.70 -6.96 -5.26
N LEU A 232 19.14 -7.33 -6.46
CA LEU A 232 20.40 -8.04 -6.70
C LEU A 232 21.58 -7.25 -6.13
N GLN A 233 21.66 -5.96 -6.45
CA GLN A 233 22.73 -5.07 -6.00
C GLN A 233 22.80 -4.92 -4.48
N ARG A 234 21.64 -4.78 -3.82
CA ARG A 234 21.62 -4.52 -2.37
C ARG A 234 21.65 -5.77 -1.50
N GLN A 235 21.04 -6.86 -1.95
CA GLN A 235 20.81 -8.04 -1.12
C GLN A 235 21.76 -9.18 -1.45
N VAL A 236 22.13 -9.34 -2.73
CA VAL A 236 22.84 -10.54 -3.20
C VAL A 236 24.29 -10.25 -3.54
N ALA A 237 24.61 -9.05 -4.04
CA ALA A 237 25.94 -8.69 -4.50
C ALA A 237 27.07 -8.92 -3.46
N PRO A 238 26.91 -8.63 -2.15
CA PRO A 238 27.95 -8.92 -1.17
C PRO A 238 28.26 -10.42 -1.06
N THR A 239 27.24 -11.26 -1.08
CA THR A 239 27.38 -12.73 -1.03
C THR A 239 27.98 -13.26 -2.32
N ILE A 240 27.53 -12.78 -3.49
CA ILE A 240 28.16 -13.11 -4.78
C ILE A 240 29.65 -12.77 -4.74
N LYS A 241 30.01 -11.58 -4.25
CA LYS A 241 31.40 -11.14 -4.14
C LYS A 241 32.23 -12.04 -3.20
N MET A 242 31.64 -12.49 -2.10
CA MET A 242 32.27 -13.43 -1.18
C MET A 242 32.55 -14.79 -1.86
N VAL A 243 31.56 -15.37 -2.55
CA VAL A 243 31.73 -16.65 -3.26
C VAL A 243 32.74 -16.50 -4.41
N GLN A 244 32.74 -15.38 -5.12
CA GLN A 244 33.77 -15.09 -6.13
C GLN A 244 35.18 -15.02 -5.54
N ALA A 245 35.35 -14.49 -4.33
CA ALA A 245 36.64 -14.48 -3.66
C ALA A 245 37.07 -15.91 -3.28
N LEU A 246 36.14 -16.71 -2.76
CA LEU A 246 36.36 -18.12 -2.44
C LEU A 246 36.77 -18.93 -3.67
N ASP A 247 36.07 -18.75 -4.79
CA ASP A 247 36.38 -19.43 -6.07
C ASP A 247 37.79 -19.09 -6.56
N ARG A 248 38.23 -17.84 -6.40
CA ARG A 248 39.58 -17.41 -6.79
C ARG A 248 40.66 -18.00 -5.90
N GLU A 249 40.43 -18.04 -4.59
CA GLU A 249 41.40 -18.55 -3.60
C GLU A 249 41.58 -20.06 -3.72
N ASN A 250 40.49 -20.78 -3.93
CA ASN A 250 40.49 -22.24 -3.99
C ASN A 250 40.57 -22.82 -5.40
N HIS A 251 40.67 -21.96 -6.42
CA HIS A 251 40.64 -22.35 -7.84
C HIS A 251 39.42 -23.21 -8.20
N THR A 252 38.25 -22.84 -7.68
CA THR A 252 36.97 -23.51 -7.94
C THR A 252 36.06 -22.67 -8.86
N THR A 253 34.98 -23.29 -9.35
CA THR A 253 34.00 -22.69 -10.28
C THR A 253 32.59 -22.66 -9.71
N ILE A 254 32.43 -22.73 -8.39
CA ILE A 254 31.16 -22.98 -7.70
C ILE A 254 30.10 -21.98 -8.15
N LEU A 255 30.42 -20.68 -8.16
CA LEU A 255 29.43 -19.66 -8.55
C LEU A 255 29.04 -19.78 -10.02
N LYS A 256 30.02 -20.07 -10.89
CA LYS A 256 29.79 -20.20 -12.33
C LYS A 256 28.89 -21.41 -12.61
N ASP A 257 29.21 -22.54 -12.01
CA ASP A 257 28.47 -23.80 -12.17
C ASP A 257 27.04 -23.65 -11.65
N MET A 258 26.85 -22.97 -10.51
CA MET A 258 25.52 -22.64 -9.99
C MET A 258 24.68 -21.81 -10.97
N ILE A 259 25.29 -20.81 -11.62
CA ILE A 259 24.58 -19.96 -12.59
C ILE A 259 24.24 -20.74 -13.85
N GLU A 260 25.17 -21.53 -14.38
CA GLU A 260 24.96 -22.33 -15.60
C GLU A 260 23.89 -23.40 -15.44
N GLN A 261 23.79 -24.01 -14.25
CA GLN A 261 22.77 -25.02 -13.94
C GLN A 261 21.40 -24.43 -13.59
N THR A 262 21.32 -23.12 -13.32
CA THR A 262 20.06 -22.48 -12.95
C THR A 262 19.29 -22.07 -14.18
N GLU A 263 18.15 -22.69 -14.42
CA GLU A 263 17.24 -22.27 -15.48
C GLU A 263 16.45 -21.00 -15.12
N LEU A 264 16.23 -20.15 -16.12
CA LEU A 264 15.32 -19.03 -15.97
C LEU A 264 13.88 -19.53 -15.82
N LYS A 265 13.24 -19.18 -14.70
CA LYS A 265 11.80 -19.35 -14.53
C LYS A 265 11.03 -18.47 -15.51
N ASP A 266 9.79 -18.84 -15.84
CA ASP A 266 9.00 -18.15 -16.86
C ASP A 266 8.78 -16.67 -16.54
N LYS A 267 8.63 -16.33 -15.26
CA LYS A 267 8.62 -14.93 -14.79
C LYS A 267 9.87 -14.13 -15.17
N HIS A 268 11.06 -14.75 -15.14
CA HIS A 268 12.31 -14.08 -15.52
C HIS A 268 12.40 -13.91 -17.04
N LYS A 269 11.96 -14.92 -17.80
CA LYS A 269 11.88 -14.85 -19.27
C LYS A 269 10.93 -13.73 -19.71
N HIS A 270 9.77 -13.63 -19.07
CA HIS A 270 8.78 -12.59 -19.35
C HIS A 270 9.33 -11.19 -19.07
N LEU A 271 10.07 -11.00 -17.96
CA LEU A 271 10.70 -9.71 -17.66
C LEU A 271 11.78 -9.30 -18.67
N LEU A 272 12.54 -10.28 -19.17
CA LEU A 272 13.53 -10.05 -20.22
C LEU A 272 12.87 -9.74 -21.57
N GLN A 273 11.70 -10.33 -21.87
CA GLN A 273 10.92 -10.00 -23.07
C GLN A 273 10.38 -8.57 -23.00
N LEU A 274 9.83 -8.17 -21.85
CA LEU A 274 9.30 -6.82 -21.64
C LEU A 274 10.36 -5.72 -21.81
N GLU A 275 11.63 -5.98 -21.49
CA GLU A 275 12.73 -5.05 -21.79
C GLU A 275 13.12 -5.01 -23.27
N LYS A 276 12.96 -6.13 -23.99
CA LYS A 276 13.33 -6.22 -25.41
C LYS A 276 12.27 -5.63 -26.34
N SER A 277 11.04 -5.49 -25.89
CA SER A 277 9.94 -4.86 -26.64
C SER A 277 10.09 -3.34 -26.68
N THR A 278 9.90 -2.74 -27.85
CA THR A 278 9.90 -1.27 -28.04
C THR A 278 8.68 -0.63 -27.35
N ILE A 279 8.75 0.68 -27.08
CA ILE A 279 7.66 1.44 -26.45
C ILE A 279 6.33 1.28 -27.22
N GLU A 280 6.40 1.14 -28.55
CA GLU A 280 5.25 0.94 -29.44
C GLU A 280 4.56 -0.42 -29.26
N GLU A 281 5.32 -1.48 -28.95
CA GLU A 281 4.78 -2.83 -28.70
C GLU A 281 4.15 -2.97 -27.29
N ARG A 282 4.45 -2.05 -26.37
CA ARG A 282 3.90 -2.03 -25.00
C ARG A 282 2.49 -1.46 -24.91
N ILE A 283 1.98 -0.84 -25.97
CA ILE A 283 0.64 -0.22 -26.01
C ILE A 283 -0.46 -1.24 -26.33
N ASP A 284 -0.12 -2.39 -26.94
CA ASP A 284 -1.12 -3.32 -27.50
C ASP A 284 -1.10 -4.74 -26.87
N THR A 285 -0.73 -4.83 -25.59
CA THR A 285 -0.95 -6.07 -24.81
C THR A 285 -2.03 -5.85 -23.76
N ALA A 286 -3.22 -5.48 -24.22
CA ALA A 286 -4.42 -5.97 -23.57
C ALA A 286 -4.41 -7.49 -23.70
N VAL A 287 -4.08 -8.17 -22.59
CA VAL A 287 -4.16 -9.63 -22.48
C VAL A 287 -5.56 -10.05 -22.98
N PRO A 288 -5.68 -10.94 -23.97
CA PRO A 288 -6.97 -11.53 -24.30
C PRO A 288 -7.53 -12.15 -23.03
N GLN A 289 -8.77 -11.82 -22.68
CA GLN A 289 -9.52 -12.57 -21.68
C GLN A 289 -9.69 -13.99 -22.20
N GLU A 290 -8.74 -14.88 -21.89
CA GLU A 290 -9.03 -16.30 -21.89
C GLU A 290 -9.90 -16.59 -20.67
N ASN A 291 -11.10 -17.01 -21.03
CA ASN A 291 -12.23 -17.30 -20.17
C ASN A 291 -12.01 -18.70 -19.60
N ASP A 292 -11.12 -18.84 -18.63
CA ASP A 292 -10.96 -20.11 -17.90
C ASP A 292 -11.97 -20.16 -16.77
N GLY A 293 -13.17 -20.59 -17.15
CA GLY A 293 -14.20 -20.99 -16.21
C GLY A 293 -13.73 -22.18 -15.39
N ILE A 294 -13.55 -21.96 -14.08
CA ILE A 294 -13.72 -22.94 -13.02
C ILE A 294 -14.35 -22.20 -11.84
N PHE A 295 -15.42 -22.80 -11.30
CA PHE A 295 -16.30 -22.31 -10.23
C PHE A 295 -15.59 -21.73 -9.00
#